data_AF-A0A2D6HYZ6-F1
#
_entry.id   AF-A0A2D6HYZ6-F1
#
_cell.length_a   1.000
_cell.length_b   1.000
_cell.length_c   1.000
_cell.angle_alpha   90.00
_cell.angle_beta   90.00
_cell.angle_gamma   90.00
#
_symmetry.space_group_name_H-M   'P 1'
#
loop_
_entity.id
_entity.type
_entity.pdbx_description
1 polymer ?
#
loop_
_entity_poly.entity_id
_entity_poly.type
_entity_poly.pdbx_seq_one_letter_code
_entity_poly.pdbx_strand_id
1 'polypeptide(L)' 'MQQEVLPGTRWQHRNGNYYRVRMLVNEHAEDPERYPVMVVYIDDKHRTWCKSVDRFLGGMTLVSG' A
#
# COMPACT_ATOMS: atom_id res chain seq x y z
N MET A 1 -5.23 -10.22 -14.31
CA MET A 1 -4.07 -10.37 -13.41
C MET A 1 -4.27 -9.39 -12.27
N GLN A 2 -4.37 -9.86 -11.02
CA GLN A 2 -4.43 -8.97 -9.86
C GLN A 2 -3.08 -8.27 -9.72
N GLN A 3 -3.09 -6.96 -9.43
CA GLN A 3 -1.89 -6.18 -9.29
C GLN A 3 -1.31 -6.42 -7.90
N GLU A 4 -0.11 -6.99 -7.82
CA GLU A 4 0.53 -7.37 -6.55
C GLU A 4 1.18 -6.14 -5.89
N VAL A 5 0.90 -5.91 -4.61
CA VAL A 5 1.47 -4.80 -3.82
C VAL A 5 2.75 -5.28 -3.16
N LEU A 6 3.91 -4.92 -3.72
CA LEU A 6 5.21 -5.36 -3.22
C LEU A 6 5.97 -4.24 -2.50
N PRO A 7 6.72 -4.53 -1.41
CA PRO A 7 7.67 -3.58 -0.83
C PRO A 7 8.62 -2.99 -1.87
N GLY A 8 8.88 -1.69 -1.76
CA GLY A 8 9.76 -0.94 -2.67
C GLY A 8 9.09 -0.41 -3.93
N THR A 9 7.90 -0.91 -4.30
CA THR A 9 7.15 -0.42 -5.48
C THR A 9 6.65 1.01 -5.28
N ARG A 10 6.55 1.75 -6.38
CA ARG A 10 6.11 3.15 -6.42
C ARG A 10 4.69 3.27 -6.95
N TRP A 11 3.88 4.07 -6.30
CA TRP A 11 2.46 4.21 -6.59
C TRP A 11 2.06 5.68 -6.60
N GLN A 12 1.15 6.04 -7.50
CA GLN A 12 0.58 7.37 -7.58
C GLN A 12 -0.87 7.34 -7.08
N HIS A 13 -1.20 8.23 -6.15
CA HIS A 13 -2.57 8.43 -5.72
C HIS A 13 -3.30 9.35 -6.70
N ARG A 14 -4.64 9.26 -6.75
CA ARG A 14 -5.50 10.09 -7.63
C ARG A 14 -5.33 11.61 -7.48
N ASN A 15 -4.73 12.09 -6.40
CA ASN A 15 -4.43 13.52 -6.19
C ASN A 15 -3.06 13.95 -6.76
N GLY A 16 -2.37 13.08 -7.48
CA GLY A 16 -1.07 13.34 -8.10
C GLY A 16 0.14 13.02 -7.22
N ASN A 17 -0.03 12.78 -5.92
CA ASN A 17 1.08 12.46 -5.02
C ASN A 17 1.63 11.05 -5.25
N TYR A 18 2.95 10.90 -5.10
CA TYR A 18 3.65 9.62 -5.18
C TYR A 18 3.98 9.08 -3.80
N TYR A 19 3.97 7.75 -3.71
CA TYR A 19 4.30 7.02 -2.51
C TYR A 19 5.08 5.75 -2.85
N ARG A 20 5.88 5.27 -1.89
CA ARG A 20 6.57 3.99 -1.98
C ARG A 20 6.04 3.03 -0.92
N VAL A 21 5.72 1.81 -1.31
CA VAL A 21 5.35 0.76 -0.36
C VAL A 21 6.56 0.41 0.47
N ARG A 22 6.41 0.38 1.79
CA ARG A 22 7.50 0.02 2.70
C ARG A 22 7.40 -1.43 3.15
N MET A 23 6.22 -1.88 3.55
CA MET A 23 5.95 -3.28 3.91
C MET A 23 4.45 -3.57 3.89
N LEU A 24 4.11 -4.85 3.84
CA LEU A 24 2.81 -5.37 4.23
C LEU A 24 2.88 -5.77 5.72
N VAL A 25 1.76 -5.63 6.42
CA VAL A 25 1.61 -6.06 7.82
C VAL A 25 0.32 -6.86 8.01
N ASN A 26 0.24 -7.60 9.11
CA ASN A 26 -0.86 -8.51 9.46
C ASN A 26 -1.00 -9.73 8.53
N GLU A 27 0.02 -10.07 7.75
CA GLU A 27 0.01 -11.23 6.83
C GLU A 27 -0.17 -12.58 7.54
N HIS A 28 0.02 -12.62 8.86
CA HIS A 28 -0.13 -13.81 9.69
C HIS A 28 -1.24 -13.69 10.74
N ALA A 29 -2.17 -12.74 10.58
CA ALA A 29 -3.28 -12.59 11.51
C ALA A 29 -4.21 -13.82 11.47
N GLU A 30 -4.57 -14.34 12.64
CA GLU A 30 -5.51 -15.48 12.78
C GLU A 30 -6.97 -15.05 12.51
N ASP A 31 -7.28 -13.76 12.64
CA ASP A 31 -8.57 -13.15 12.35
C ASP A 31 -8.40 -12.04 11.30
N PRO A 32 -8.40 -12.38 10.00
CA PRO A 32 -8.16 -11.43 8.91
C PRO A 32 -9.32 -10.45 8.68
N GLU A 33 -10.53 -10.75 9.17
CA GLU A 33 -11.66 -9.81 9.09
C GLU A 33 -11.46 -8.64 10.05
N ARG A 34 -11.01 -8.94 11.28
CA ARG A 34 -10.67 -7.92 12.27
C ARG A 34 -9.33 -7.24 12.00
N TYR A 35 -8.36 -7.99 11.45
CA TYR A 35 -7.00 -7.52 11.18
C TYR A 35 -6.61 -7.77 9.71
N PRO A 36 -7.18 -7.00 8.77
CA PRO A 36 -6.85 -7.18 7.36
C PRO A 36 -5.37 -6.89 7.10
N VAL A 37 -4.84 -7.45 6.01
CA VAL A 37 -3.50 -7.09 5.53
C VAL A 37 -3.47 -5.61 5.18
N MET A 38 -2.51 -4.90 5.76
CA MET A 38 -2.36 -3.46 5.55
C MET A 38 -1.09 -3.18 4.77
N VAL A 39 -1.17 -2.18 3.90
CA VAL A 39 -0.03 -1.61 3.19
C VAL A 39 0.49 -0.42 3.99
N VAL A 40 1.73 -0.49 4.43
CA VAL A 40 2.45 0.66 5.00
C VAL A 40 3.25 1.32 3.88
N TYR A 41 3.06 2.62 3.69
CA TYR A 41 3.69 3.36 2.60
C TYR A 41 4.12 4.76 3.03
N ILE A 42 5.10 5.31 2.31
CA ILE A 42 5.74 6.59 2.62
C ILE A 42 5.73 7.52 1.42
N ASP A 43 5.77 8.83 1.66
CA ASP A 43 5.97 9.85 0.63
C ASP A 43 7.43 10.30 0.57
N ASP A 44 7.74 11.21 -0.35
CA ASP A 44 9.09 11.76 -0.52
C ASP A 44 9.57 12.59 0.69
N LYS A 45 8.66 12.96 1.61
CA LYS A 45 8.97 13.66 2.87
C LYS A 45 9.06 12.70 4.06
N HIS A 46 9.09 11.39 3.84
CA HIS A 46 9.18 10.34 4.86
C HIS A 46 8.00 10.33 5.87
N ARG A 47 6.87 10.93 5.52
CA ARG A 47 5.63 10.76 6.28
C ARG A 47 5.10 9.35 6.00
N THR A 48 4.47 8.73 6.99
CA THR A 48 4.02 7.33 6.90
C THR A 48 2.50 7.24 6.98
N TRP A 49 1.92 6.38 6.15
CA TRP A 49 0.50 6.07 6.12
C TRP A 49 0.29 4.56 6.11
N CYS A 50 -0.93 4.13 6.46
CA CYS A 50 -1.38 2.77 6.24
C CYS A 50 -2.83 2.71 5.77
N LYS A 51 -3.17 1.68 4.99
CA LYS A 51 -4.56 1.29 4.68
C LYS A 51 -4.60 -0.19 4.26
N SER A 52 -5.78 -0.81 4.25
CA SER A 52 -5.92 -2.19 3.76
C SER A 52 -5.51 -2.31 2.30
N VAL A 53 -5.08 -3.50 1.88
CA VAL A 53 -4.69 -3.77 0.47
C VAL A 53 -5.80 -3.34 -0.51
N ASP A 54 -7.05 -3.69 -0.23
CA ASP A 54 -8.18 -3.31 -1.11
C ASP A 54 -8.36 -1.80 -1.24
N ARG A 55 -8.27 -1.06 -0.13
CA ARG A 55 -8.35 0.41 -0.16
C ARG A 55 -7.13 1.03 -0.83
N PHE A 56 -5.98 0.38 -0.77
CA PHE A 56 -4.76 0.81 -1.44
C PHE A 56 -4.92 0.67 -2.95
N LEU A 57 -5.23 -0.53 -3.43
CA LEU A 57 -5.44 -0.81 -4.85
C LEU A 57 -6.59 0.03 -5.45
N GLY A 58 -7.65 0.28 -4.69
CA GLY A 58 -8.77 1.10 -5.16
C GLY A 58 -8.48 2.60 -5.33
N GLY A 59 -7.36 3.10 -4.76
CA GLY A 59 -7.03 4.53 -4.80
C GLY A 59 -5.66 4.86 -5.37
N MET A 60 -4.88 3.85 -5.75
CA MET A 60 -3.48 3.98 -6.13
C MET A 60 -3.23 3.27 -7.46
N THR A 61 -2.44 3.91 -8.33
CA THR A 61 -1.99 3.33 -9.59
C THR A 61 -0.51 2.99 -9.44
N LEU A 62 -0.12 1.73 -9.69
CA LEU A 62 1.30 1.37 -9.77
C LEU A 62 1.95 2.17 -10.90
N VAL A 63 3.09 2.77 -10.64
CA VAL A 63 3.88 3.47 -11.64
C VAL A 63 5.24 2.81 -11.75
N SER A 64 5.78 2.73 -12.97
CA SER A 64 7.19 2.40 -13.17
C SER A 64 8.03 3.44 -12.44
N GLY A 65 8.83 2.97 -11.49
CA GLY A 65 9.74 3.76 -10.68
C GLY A 65 11.17 3.58 -11.14
#